data_AF-A0A523TEK6-F1
#
_entry.id   AF-A0A523TEK6-F1
#
_cell.length_a   1.000
_cell.length_b   1.000
_cell.length_c   1.000
_cell.angle_alpha   90.00
_cell.angle_beta   90.00
_cell.angle_gamma   90.00
#
_symmetry.space_group_name_H-M   'P 1'
#
loop_
_entity.id
_entity.type
_entity.pdbx_description
1 polymer ?
#
loop_
_entity_poly.entity_id
_entity_poly.type
_entity_poly.pdbx_seq_one_letter_code
_entity_poly.pdbx_strand_id
1 'polypeptide(L)'
;QRLITQTGAIGLDTRYVDLEKIQEVNVNIGFIDKLFGTGNIFAPSASQASIGAIVTDSRFSYTQIIYRPNLAALKEPYKVQKLLQEAMKEVKLSSS
;
A
#
# COMPACT_ATOMS: atom_id res chain seq x y z
N GLN A 1 11.64 -1.10 9.93
CA GLN A 1 10.32 -0.68 10.47
C GLN A 1 9.21 -1.24 9.57
N ARG A 2 7.97 -1.42 10.06
CA ARG A 2 6.89 -2.15 9.35
C ARG A 2 5.62 -1.31 9.22
N LEU A 3 4.94 -1.39 8.07
CA LEU A 3 3.58 -0.90 7.88
C LEU A 3 2.61 -2.00 8.27
N ILE A 4 1.73 -1.72 9.23
CA ILE A 4 0.66 -2.62 9.64
C ILE A 4 -0.66 -2.00 9.21
N THR A 5 -1.44 -2.74 8.42
CA THR A 5 -2.78 -2.33 8.00
C THR A 5 -3.79 -3.28 8.65
N GLN A 6 -4.73 -2.73 9.41
CA GLN A 6 -5.85 -3.48 9.99
C GLN A 6 -7.15 -3.06 9.32
N THR A 7 -7.90 -4.03 8.81
CA THR A 7 -9.22 -3.80 8.21
C THR A 7 -10.28 -4.67 8.89
N GLY A 8 -11.53 -4.18 8.92
CA GLY A 8 -12.68 -4.88 9.52
C GLY A 8 -13.14 -4.28 10.85
N ALA A 9 -14.46 -4.29 11.08
CA ALA A 9 -15.07 -3.83 12.34
C ALA A 9 -15.29 -4.99 13.34
N ILE A 10 -15.34 -6.23 12.85
CA ILE A 10 -15.52 -7.46 13.63
C ILE A 10 -14.64 -8.54 12.98
N GLY A 11 -13.61 -8.98 13.68
CA GLY A 11 -12.50 -9.76 13.10
C GLY A 11 -11.51 -8.85 12.38
N LEU A 12 -10.39 -8.54 13.05
CA LEU A 12 -9.35 -7.68 12.49
C LEU A 12 -8.52 -8.47 11.48
N ASP A 13 -8.68 -8.18 10.19
CA ASP A 13 -7.75 -8.65 9.16
C ASP A 13 -6.49 -7.77 9.27
N THR A 14 -5.47 -8.28 9.96
CA THR A 14 -4.20 -7.59 10.18
C THR A 14 -3.19 -8.06 9.16
N ARG A 15 -2.65 -7.13 8.38
CA ARG A 15 -1.62 -7.39 7.39
C ARG A 15 -0.39 -6.53 7.65
N TYR A 16 0.79 -7.05 7.31
CA TYR A 16 2.06 -6.34 7.51
C TYR A 16 2.89 -6.33 6.23
N VAL A 17 3.60 -5.23 6.01
CA VAL A 17 4.60 -5.07 4.95
C VAL A 17 5.81 -4.37 5.54
N ASP A 18 7.01 -4.88 5.23
CA ASP A 18 8.25 -4.19 5.61
C ASP A 18 8.39 -2.93 4.76
N LEU A 19 8.66 -1.77 5.40
CA LEU A 19 8.75 -0.49 4.69
C LEU A 19 9.86 -0.48 3.62
N GLU A 20 10.92 -1.26 3.83
CA GLU A 20 12.04 -1.42 2.90
C GLU A 20 11.64 -2.08 1.59
N LYS A 21 10.56 -2.87 1.60
CA LYS A 21 10.05 -3.57 0.42
C LYS A 21 9.08 -2.72 -0.38
N ILE A 22 8.58 -1.61 0.17
CA ILE A 22 7.69 -0.70 -0.55
C ILE A 22 8.54 0.07 -1.57
N GLN A 23 8.20 -0.06 -2.85
CA GLN A 23 8.92 0.65 -3.92
C GLN A 23 8.46 2.10 -4.05
N GLU A 24 7.15 2.31 -3.97
CA GLU A 24 6.51 3.60 -4.19
C GLU A 24 5.21 3.68 -3.39
N VAL A 25 4.77 4.92 -3.11
CA VAL A 25 3.49 5.20 -2.44
C VAL A 25 2.69 6.11 -3.36
N ASN A 26 1.69 5.52 -4.02
CA ASN A 26 0.83 6.19 -4.98
C ASN A 26 -0.49 6.60 -4.34
N VAL A 27 -0.92 7.83 -4.59
CA VAL A 27 -2.23 8.33 -4.21
C VAL A 27 -3.15 8.27 -5.42
N ASN A 28 -4.30 7.63 -5.27
CA ASN A 28 -5.37 7.63 -6.25
C ASN A 28 -6.60 8.32 -5.67
N ILE A 29 -7.06 9.35 -6.35
CA ILE A 29 -8.24 10.11 -5.94
C ILE A 29 -9.23 10.07 -7.10
N GLY A 30 -10.31 9.31 -6.93
CA GLY A 30 -11.44 9.29 -7.85
C GLY A 30 -12.26 10.57 -7.79
N PHE A 31 -13.22 10.69 -8.72
CA PHE A 31 -14.11 11.85 -8.78
C PHE A 31 -14.92 12.04 -7.49
N ILE A 32 -15.49 10.95 -6.95
CA ILE A 32 -16.22 10.96 -5.67
C ILE A 32 -15.28 11.24 -4.50
N ASP A 33 -14.07 10.68 -4.52
CA ASP A 33 -13.09 10.90 -3.46
C ASP A 33 -12.70 12.38 -3.31
N LYS A 34 -12.59 13.12 -4.44
CA LYS A 34 -12.36 14.58 -4.40
C LYS A 34 -13.47 15.32 -3.66
N LEU A 35 -14.72 14.92 -3.85
CA LEU A 35 -15.88 15.59 -3.26
C LEU A 35 -15.93 15.39 -1.74
N PHE A 36 -15.47 14.24 -1.25
CA PHE A 36 -15.44 13.92 0.18
C PHE A 36 -14.08 14.19 0.85
N GLY A 37 -13.09 14.70 0.09
CA GLY A 37 -11.73 14.91 0.59
C GLY A 37 -11.02 13.61 1.00
N THR A 38 -11.47 12.49 0.43
CA THR A 38 -10.91 11.16 0.64
C THR A 38 -9.94 10.79 -0.46
N GLY A 39 -9.24 9.69 -0.30
CA GLY A 39 -8.46 9.09 -1.36
C GLY A 39 -7.93 7.72 -0.96
N ASN A 40 -7.43 6.99 -1.94
CA ASN A 40 -6.86 5.67 -1.75
C ASN A 40 -5.34 5.75 -1.87
N ILE A 41 -4.63 5.05 -1.00
CA ILE A 41 -3.17 4.93 -1.09
C ILE A 41 -2.79 3.50 -1.42
N PHE A 42 -2.01 3.35 -2.47
CA PHE A 42 -1.42 2.09 -2.91
C PHE A 42 0.08 2.10 -2.64
N ALA A 43 0.57 1.11 -1.92
CA ALA A 43 1.99 0.96 -1.64
C ALA A 43 2.53 -0.37 -2.19
N PRO A 44 2.73 -0.51 -3.52
CA PRO A 44 3.21 -1.76 -4.11
C PRO A 44 4.57 -2.16 -3.54
N SER A 45 4.68 -3.42 -3.09
CA SER A 45 5.95 -3.98 -2.61
C SER A 45 6.68 -4.75 -3.72
N ALA A 46 8.00 -4.57 -3.83
CA ALA A 46 8.86 -5.48 -4.58
C ALA A 46 8.84 -6.85 -3.89
N SER A 47 8.27 -7.85 -4.56
CA SER A 47 8.33 -9.26 -4.19
C SER A 47 8.01 -9.57 -2.71
N GLN A 48 6.74 -9.77 -2.40
CA GLN A 48 6.41 -10.74 -1.36
C GLN A 48 5.20 -11.53 -1.81
N ALA A 49 5.45 -12.79 -2.19
CA ALA A 49 4.44 -13.79 -2.44
C ALA A 49 3.72 -14.08 -1.12
N SER A 50 2.75 -13.23 -0.77
CA SER A 50 1.85 -13.43 0.34
C SER A 50 0.46 -13.05 -0.15
N ILE A 51 -0.40 -14.07 -0.22
CA ILE A 51 -1.82 -14.11 -0.59
C ILE A 51 -2.38 -12.75 -1.05
N GLY A 52 -2.39 -12.52 -2.37
CA GLY A 52 -2.82 -11.27 -3.01
C GLY A 52 -3.07 -11.45 -4.51
N ALA A 53 -3.88 -10.56 -5.09
CA ALA A 53 -4.55 -10.67 -6.40
C ALA A 53 -3.75 -11.33 -7.54
N ILE A 54 -4.43 -12.24 -8.25
CA ILE A 54 -3.96 -12.87 -9.48
C ILE A 54 -4.06 -11.83 -10.61
N VAL A 55 -2.92 -11.33 -11.09
CA VAL A 55 -2.86 -10.58 -12.34
C VAL A 55 -2.42 -11.56 -13.43
N THR A 56 -3.35 -11.94 -14.31
CA THR A 56 -3.05 -12.77 -15.48
C THR A 56 -2.70 -11.86 -16.65
N ASP A 57 -1.44 -11.82 -17.06
CA ASP A 57 -1.04 -11.25 -18.35
C ASP A 57 -1.28 -12.32 -19.43
N SER A 58 -2.15 -12.03 -20.40
CA SER A 58 -2.56 -12.95 -21.46
C SER A 58 -1.45 -13.28 -22.47
N ARG A 59 -0.25 -12.69 -22.34
CA ARG A 59 0.87 -12.86 -23.28
C ARG A 59 2.03 -13.70 -22.74
N PHE A 60 2.12 -13.89 -21.43
CA PHE A 60 3.14 -14.71 -20.78
C PHE A 60 2.53 -15.40 -19.56
N SER A 61 2.54 -16.73 -19.52
CA SER A 61 2.00 -17.54 -18.40
C SER A 61 2.88 -17.45 -17.15
N TYR A 62 2.93 -16.29 -16.50
CA TYR A 62 3.46 -16.10 -15.16
C TYR A 62 2.39 -15.47 -14.27
N THR A 63 2.04 -16.14 -13.17
CA THR A 63 1.19 -15.56 -12.13
C THR A 63 2.08 -14.74 -11.19
N GLN A 64 2.03 -13.41 -11.30
CA GLN A 64 2.64 -12.53 -10.30
C GLN A 64 1.60 -12.23 -9.20
N ILE A 65 1.87 -12.71 -8.00
CA ILE A 65 1.15 -12.28 -6.78
C ILE A 65 1.74 -10.92 -6.40
N ILE A 66 1.08 -9.84 -6.82
CA ILE A 66 1.48 -8.48 -6.47
C ILE A 66 0.70 -8.07 -5.23
N TYR A 67 1.38 -8.01 -4.08
CA TYR A 67 0.79 -7.44 -2.87
C TYR A 67 0.75 -5.90 -3.00
N ARG A 68 -0.48 -5.37 -3.03
CA ARG A 68 -0.75 -3.93 -3.08
C ARG A 68 -1.65 -3.58 -1.88
N PRO A 69 -1.06 -3.30 -0.69
CA PRO A 69 -1.84 -2.80 0.43
C PRO A 69 -2.55 -1.53 -0.03
N ASN A 70 -3.88 -1.56 0.08
CA ASN A 70 -4.77 -0.48 -0.29
C ASN A 70 -5.36 0.11 0.99
N LEU A 71 -4.92 1.32 1.32
CA LEU A 71 -5.54 2.11 2.37
C LEU A 71 -6.66 2.91 1.72
N ALA A 72 -7.88 2.38 1.80
CA ALA A 72 -9.02 2.96 1.12
C ALA A 72 -9.69 4.08 1.94
N ALA A 73 -10.29 5.04 1.23
CA ALA A 73 -11.11 6.12 1.81
C ALA A 73 -10.41 6.91 2.94
N LEU A 74 -9.11 7.13 2.83
CA LEU A 74 -8.34 7.91 3.79
C LEU A 74 -8.75 9.38 3.73
N LYS A 75 -9.05 9.96 4.88
CA LYS A 75 -9.15 11.42 5.04
C LYS A 75 -7.74 12.02 4.92
N GLU A 76 -7.59 13.09 4.15
CA GLU A 76 -6.29 13.75 3.90
C GLU A 76 -5.23 12.81 3.26
N PRO A 77 -5.50 12.19 2.09
CA PRO A 77 -4.65 11.16 1.51
C PRO A 77 -3.20 11.62 1.27
N TYR A 78 -2.97 12.88 0.92
CA TYR A 78 -1.62 13.42 0.71
C TYR A 78 -0.80 13.56 2.00
N LYS A 79 -1.45 13.82 3.14
CA LYS A 79 -0.77 13.89 4.43
C LYS A 79 -0.31 12.50 4.85
N VAL A 80 -1.17 11.50 4.67
CA VAL A 80 -0.83 10.10 4.92
C VAL A 80 0.29 9.64 3.97
N GLN A 81 0.25 10.04 2.70
CA GLN A 81 1.35 9.77 1.75
C GLN A 81 2.67 10.35 2.25
N LYS A 82 2.69 11.61 2.70
CA LYS A 82 3.89 12.26 3.21
C LYS A 82 4.46 11.53 4.44
N LEU A 83 3.60 11.15 5.39
CA LEU A 83 4.00 10.38 6.58
C LEU A 83 4.64 9.04 6.19
N LEU A 84 4.06 8.32 5.24
CA LEU A 84 4.62 7.05 4.75
C LEU A 84 5.98 7.25 4.09
N GLN A 85 6.13 8.29 3.26
CA GLN A 85 7.40 8.60 2.62
C GLN A 85 8.49 9.00 3.62
N GLU A 86 8.15 9.76 4.66
CA GLU A 86 9.07 10.12 5.75
C GLU A 86 9.53 8.88 6.51
N ALA A 87 8.60 8.02 6.92
CA ALA A 87 8.93 6.76 7.59
C ALA A 87 9.82 5.86 6.71
N MET A 88 9.55 5.75 5.41
CA MET A 88 10.41 5.00 4.48
C MET A 88 11.83 5.57 4.40
N LYS A 89 11.98 6.90 4.40
CA LYS A 89 13.30 7.56 4.39
C LYS A 89 14.07 7.28 5.67
N GLU A 90 13.42 7.37 6.83
CA GLU A 90 14.06 7.08 8.12
C GLU A 90 14.59 5.65 8.16
N VAL A 91 13.80 4.68 7.70
CA VAL A 91 14.25 3.29 7.62
C VAL A 91 15.49 3.15 6.73
N LYS A 92 15.46 3.75 5.54
CA LYS A 92 16.59 3.67 4.61
C LYS A 92 17.88 4.28 5.20
N LEU A 93 17.75 5.37 5.97
CA LEU A 93 18.87 6.00 6.66
C LEU A 93 19.38 5.16 7.84
N SER A 94 18.50 4.47 8.56
CA SER A 94 18.87 3.61 9.69
C SER A 94 19.52 2.29 9.27
N SER A 95 19.29 1.85 8.04
CA SER A 95 19.82 0.61 7.47
C SER A 95 21.13 0.82 6.69
N SER A 96 21.68 2.04 6.69
CA SER A 96 22.96 2.44 6.07
C SER A 96 24.04 2.66 7.12
#